data_AF-A0A0K2RE24-F1
#
_entry.id   AF-A0A0K2RE24-F1
#
_cell.length_a   1.000
_cell.length_b   1.000
_cell.length_c   1.000
_cell.angle_alpha   90.00
_cell.angle_beta   90.00
_cell.angle_gamma   90.00
#
_symmetry.space_group_name_H-M   'P 1'
#
loop_
_entity.id
_entity.type
_entity.pdbx_description
1 polymer ?
#
loop_
_entity_poly.entity_id
_entity_poly.type
_entity_poly.pdbx_seq_one_letter_code
_entity_poly.pdbx_strand_id
1 'polypeptide(L)' 'MDNVDDVVSVGQKIQVEITKIDDRGKLSLSPVVAEEEGAVSEEAPAEEAEVSAE' A
#
# COMPACT_ATOMS: atom_id res chain seq x y z
N MET A 1 -12.94 -4.58 2.20
CA MET A 1 -11.94 -5.25 1.34
C MET A 1 -11.42 -4.17 0.42
N ASP A 2 -10.25 -3.69 0.78
CA ASP A 2 -9.60 -2.46 0.34
C ASP A 2 -9.21 -2.55 -1.14
N ASN A 3 -9.52 -1.52 -1.92
CA ASN A 3 -9.22 -1.50 -3.34
C ASN A 3 -7.81 -0.94 -3.55
N VAL A 4 -7.12 -1.43 -4.57
CA VAL A 4 -5.80 -0.90 -4.97
C VAL A 4 -5.85 0.60 -5.30
N ASP A 5 -7.02 1.09 -5.75
CA ASP A 5 -7.27 2.50 -6.04
C ASP A 5 -7.27 3.38 -4.77
N ASP A 6 -7.47 2.79 -3.59
CA ASP A 6 -7.47 3.52 -2.31
C ASP A 6 -6.03 3.78 -1.80
N VAL A 7 -5.03 3.04 -2.32
CA VAL A 7 -3.62 3.17 -1.90
C VAL A 7 -2.72 3.85 -2.94
N VAL A 8 -3.04 3.74 -4.23
CA VAL A 8 -2.27 4.37 -5.31
C VAL A 8 -3.21 4.88 -6.40
N SER A 9 -3.00 6.13 -6.83
CA SER A 9 -3.77 6.75 -7.91
C SER A 9 -3.04 6.70 -9.26
N VAL A 10 -3.79 6.58 -10.36
CA VAL A 10 -3.22 6.65 -11.72
C VAL A 10 -2.62 8.03 -11.98
N GLY A 11 -1.39 8.06 -12.48
CA GLY A 11 -0.64 9.30 -12.76
C GLY A 11 0.15 9.85 -11.57
N GLN A 12 0.02 9.24 -10.40
CA GLN A 12 0.85 9.54 -9.23
C GLN A 12 2.31 9.15 -9.51
N LYS A 13 3.25 10.06 -9.21
CA LYS A 13 4.69 9.78 -9.29
C LYS A 13 5.18 9.33 -7.92
N ILE A 14 5.66 8.09 -7.83
CA ILE A 14 6.24 7.50 -6.62
C ILE A 14 7.60 6.88 -6.91
N GLN A 15 8.41 6.73 -5.87
CA GLN A 15 9.69 6.02 -5.97
C GLN A 15 9.47 4.53 -5.75
N VAL A 16 10.00 3.72 -6.66
CA VAL A 16 9.93 2.26 -6.61
C VAL A 16 11.29 1.65 -6.88
N GLU A 17 11.51 0.47 -6.32
CA GLU A 17 12.67 -0.37 -6.57
C GLU A 17 12.31 -1.47 -7.56
N ILE A 18 13.26 -1.82 -8.44
CA ILE A 18 13.11 -2.93 -9.39
C ILE A 18 13.58 -4.22 -8.72
N THR A 19 12.66 -5.13 -8.44
CA THR A 19 12.98 -6.40 -7.75
C THR A 19 13.41 -7.51 -8.70
N LYS A 20 12.89 -7.50 -9.93
CA LYS A 20 13.21 -8.52 -10.94
C LYS A 20 13.00 -8.01 -12.36
N ILE A 21 13.84 -8.49 -13.27
CA ILE A 21 13.69 -8.34 -14.72
C ILE A 21 13.49 -9.74 -15.30
N ASP A 22 12.34 -9.97 -15.94
CA ASP A 22 12.10 -11.19 -16.72
C ASP A 22 12.54 -10.98 -18.17
N ASP A 23 12.99 -12.06 -18.82
CA ASP A 23 13.50 -12.04 -20.22
C ASP A 23 12.45 -11.60 -21.26
N ARG A 24 11.17 -11.56 -20.86
CA ARG A 24 10.05 -11.06 -21.67
C ARG A 24 9.82 -9.55 -21.55
N GLY A 25 10.72 -8.83 -20.88
CA GLY A 25 10.63 -7.39 -20.65
C GLY A 25 9.64 -6.99 -19.56
N LYS A 26 9.20 -7.93 -18.71
CA LYS A 26 8.39 -7.61 -17.53
C LYS A 26 9.28 -7.21 -16.38
N LEU A 27 8.92 -6.12 -15.72
CA LEU A 27 9.58 -5.61 -14.53
C LEU A 27 8.66 -5.83 -13.33
N SER A 28 9.21 -6.42 -12.28
CA SER A 28 8.55 -6.48 -10.97
C SER A 28 9.03 -5.29 -10.15
N LEU A 29 8.10 -4.55 -9.54
CA LEU A 29 8.36 -3.30 -8.83
C LEU A 29 7.84 -3.41 -7.39
N SER A 30 8.59 -2.85 -6.44
CA SER A 30 8.17 -2.70 -5.03
C SER A 30 8.28 -1.23 -4.62
N PRO A 31 7.32 -0.67 -3.86
CA PRO A 31 7.46 0.67 -3.29
C PRO A 31 8.65 0.72 -2.33
N VAL A 32 9.41 1.83 -2.37
CA VAL A 32 10.51 2.06 -1.43
C VAL A 32 9.91 2.56 -0.13
N VAL A 33 10.03 1.76 0.94
CA VAL A 33 9.71 2.17 2.31
C VAL A 33 11.03 2.54 2.97
N ALA A 34 11.15 3.76 3.48
CA ALA A 34 12.36 4.16 4.20
C ALA A 34 12.49 3.27 5.45
N GLU A 35 13.60 2.57 5.60
CA GLU A 35 13.84 1.64 6.72
C GLU A 35 13.92 2.32 8.11
N GLU A 36 13.63 3.63 8.20
CA GLU A 36 13.50 4.36 9.47
C GLU A 36 12.04 4.75 9.80
N GLU A 37 11.10 4.65 8.87
CA GLU A 37 9.71 5.05 9.13
C GLU A 37 8.73 4.06 8.49
N GLY A 38 8.49 2.97 9.22
CA GLY A 38 7.16 2.40 9.37
C GLY A 38 6.60 1.69 8.15
N ALA A 39 6.47 0.38 8.29
CA ALA A 39 5.52 -0.41 7.53
C ALA A 39 4.17 0.32 7.44
N VAL A 40 3.81 0.84 6.27
CA VAL A 40 2.39 1.05 5.93
C VAL A 40 1.87 -0.28 5.39
N SER A 41 1.87 -1.24 6.31
CA SER A 41 1.06 -2.46 6.27
C SER A 41 0.77 -2.77 7.73
N GLU A 42 -0.08 -1.94 8.33
CA GLU A 42 -0.75 -2.27 9.58
C GLU A 42 -2.24 -2.00 9.40
N GLU A 43 -2.96 -3.10 9.61
CA GLU A 43 -4.38 -3.25 9.87
C GLU A 43 -5.12 -1.99 10.33
N ALA A 44 -6.27 -1.77 9.70
CA ALA A 44 -7.34 -0.95 10.24
C ALA A 44 -7.60 -1.32 11.71
N PRO A 45 -7.75 -0.34 12.64
CA PRO A 45 -8.40 -0.65 13.89
C PRO A 45 -9.87 -0.91 13.55
N ALA A 46 -10.27 -2.17 13.70
CA ALA A 46 -11.66 -2.51 13.90
C ALA A 46 -12.12 -1.87 15.21
N GLU A 47 -12.94 -0.83 15.14
CA GLU A 47 -13.82 -0.43 16.23
C GLU A 47 -15.21 -0.13 15.64
N GLU A 48 -16.07 -1.15 15.70
CA GLU A 48 -17.52 -1.05 15.50
C GLU A 48 -18.19 -1.19 16.88
N ALA A 49 -19.17 -0.32 17.16
CA ALA A 49 -20.10 -0.29 18.30
C ALA A 49 -19.49 0.21 19.64
N GLU A 50 -20.07 1.13 20.41
CA GLU A 50 -21.48 1.36 20.75
C GLU A 50 -21.69 2.82 21.24
N VAL A 51 -22.64 3.58 20.69
CA VAL A 51 -23.43 4.54 21.49
C VAL A 51 -24.87 4.54 20.96
N SER A 52 -25.69 3.68 21.55
CA SER A 52 -27.13 3.85 21.62
C SER A 52 -27.52 3.80 23.10
N ALA A 53 -27.68 4.97 23.71
CA ALA A 53 -28.51 5.23 24.89
C ALA A 53 -28.43 6.73 25.26
N GLU A 54 -29.27 7.56 24.65
CA GLU A 54 -30.27 8.42 25.35
C GLU A 54 -31.30 8.95 24.34
#